data_AF-A0A0F0KMG8-F1
#
_entry.id   AF-A0A0F0KMG8-F1
#
_cell.length_a   1.000
_cell.length_b   1.000
_cell.length_c   1.000
_cell.angle_alpha   90.00
_cell.angle_beta   90.00
_cell.angle_gamma   90.00
#
_symmetry.space_group_name_H-M   'P 1'
#
loop_
_entity.id
_entity.type
_entity.pdbx_description
1 polymer ?
#
loop_
_entity_poly.entity_id
_entity_poly.type
_entity_poly.pdbx_seq_one_letter_code
_entity_poly.pdbx_strand_id
1 'polypeptide(L)'
;MRTLPCRVIPLPGETPAGFLARLAVANSLDLSALTHYLERTVGANRSSSTNARFTSATEAIGALPPGYFAKERARFRLYRRCHHVRWMLRRCATCEVVDRARSACLVCSDGNPTEVFSRGGGFCIRHRRWHFLGEDELLSTPSACHRAEQSISGVLWRRGVTMHTGEYDLALRLIIDSWQERPDARWLRASCSYAPAVDLLVTLTHPDVTLSLFALAESDSQQVEGLIGLVVGIGGGSRTAELESTAATVVAVHRAAMYTAIRMPKSSGATVSKTPFEKGVAEASYREKAVLLRHITRSGRRADILERSVRAAPASRVVSRRIVPGWADDAPWVTQGPEQRSATSKIGSVPRDQIGQGDAEHLGESQESSQRRVSRVAGA
;
A
#
# COMPACT_ATOMS: atom_id res chain seq x y z
N MET A 1 9.67 27.34 23.71
CA MET A 1 10.16 26.18 24.49
C MET A 1 11.67 26.32 24.67
N ARG A 2 12.22 25.90 25.81
CA ARG A 2 13.68 25.90 26.02
C ARG A 2 14.30 24.66 25.37
N THR A 3 15.47 24.82 24.77
CA THR A 3 16.29 23.73 24.22
C THR A 3 16.89 22.89 25.33
N LEU A 4 17.05 21.58 25.10
CA LEU A 4 17.76 20.71 26.04
C LEU A 4 19.28 20.93 26.00
N PRO A 5 19.99 20.70 27.13
CA PRO A 5 21.42 21.02 27.24
C PRO A 5 22.31 20.09 26.38
N CYS A 6 22.04 18.78 26.37
CA CYS A 6 22.75 17.84 25.51
C CYS A 6 22.08 17.77 24.14
N ARG A 7 22.86 17.95 23.07
CA ARG A 7 22.38 17.89 21.69
C ARG A 7 22.69 16.53 21.07
N VAL A 8 21.80 16.08 20.19
CA VAL A 8 21.98 14.88 19.38
C VAL A 8 21.99 15.29 17.91
N ILE A 9 22.91 14.73 17.13
CA ILE A 9 22.92 14.91 15.68
C ILE A 9 21.85 13.97 15.10
N PRO A 10 20.83 14.48 14.38
CA PRO A 10 19.81 13.62 13.79
C PRO A 10 20.40 12.66 12.75
N LEU A 11 19.89 11.44 12.69
CA LEU A 11 20.20 10.53 11.59
C LEU A 11 19.49 10.98 10.30
N PRO A 12 20.02 10.68 9.11
CA PRO A 12 19.32 10.90 7.86
C PRO A 12 17.95 10.20 7.86
N GLY A 13 16.89 10.97 7.65
CA GLY A 13 15.52 10.46 7.65
C GLY A 13 14.96 10.03 9.02
N GLU A 14 15.61 10.36 10.14
CA GLU A 14 15.12 10.02 11.48
C GLU A 14 13.70 10.53 11.74
N THR A 15 12.88 9.72 12.39
CA THR A 15 11.52 10.12 12.78
C THR A 15 11.58 11.11 13.95
N PRO A 16 10.58 12.01 14.10
CA PRO A 16 10.51 12.88 15.27
C PRO A 16 10.50 12.11 16.60
N ALA A 17 9.83 10.95 16.65
CA ALA A 17 9.77 10.10 17.83
C ALA A 17 11.13 9.44 18.14
N GLY A 18 11.81 8.92 17.11
CA GLY A 18 13.14 8.31 17.26
C GLY A 18 14.20 9.33 17.70
N PHE A 19 14.19 10.53 17.10
CA PHE A 19 15.07 11.62 17.52
C PHE A 19 14.78 12.04 18.97
N LEU A 20 13.50 12.15 19.36
CA LEU A 20 13.11 12.48 20.73
C LEU A 20 13.61 11.44 21.74
N ALA A 21 13.52 10.16 21.40
CA ALA A 21 14.02 9.07 22.22
C ALA A 21 15.53 9.19 22.46
N ARG A 22 16.32 9.40 21.40
CA ARG A 22 17.77 9.61 21.52
C ARG A 22 18.11 10.87 22.31
N LEU A 23 17.35 11.95 22.11
CA LEU A 23 17.53 13.20 22.85
C LEU A 23 17.23 13.02 24.35
N ALA A 24 16.20 12.23 24.70
CA ALA A 24 15.89 11.90 26.08
C ALA A 24 17.05 11.13 26.74
N VAL A 25 17.57 10.09 26.07
CA VAL A 25 18.72 9.31 26.55
C VAL A 25 19.94 10.22 26.77
N ALA A 26 20.27 11.07 25.81
CA ALA A 26 21.42 11.99 25.90
C ALA A 26 21.32 13.00 27.06
N ASN A 27 20.10 13.29 27.54
CA ASN A 27 19.85 14.20 28.65
C ASN A 27 19.44 13.46 29.94
N SER A 28 19.55 12.13 29.97
CA SER A 28 19.13 11.28 31.11
C SER A 28 17.69 11.55 31.56
N LEU A 29 16.79 11.74 30.60
CA LEU A 29 15.36 11.97 30.82
C LEU A 29 14.57 10.70 30.53
N ASP A 30 13.49 10.49 31.29
CA ASP A 30 12.48 9.50 30.93
C ASP A 30 11.72 9.94 29.66
N LEU A 31 11.67 9.05 28.66
CA LEU A 31 11.04 9.33 27.38
C LEU A 31 9.53 9.59 27.53
N SER A 32 8.85 8.84 28.41
CA SER A 32 7.40 8.98 28.62
C SER A 32 7.08 10.34 29.24
N ALA A 33 7.85 10.75 30.25
CA ALA A 33 7.73 12.06 30.88
C ALA A 33 8.01 13.20 29.90
N LEU A 34 9.07 13.10 29.08
CA LEU A 34 9.37 14.10 28.06
C LEU A 34 8.26 14.18 27.00
N THR A 35 7.77 13.03 26.53
CA THR A 35 6.68 12.97 25.55
C THR A 35 5.40 13.61 26.09
N HIS A 36 4.99 13.27 27.31
CA HIS A 36 3.83 13.87 27.95
C HIS A 36 3.99 15.36 28.25
N TYR A 37 5.20 15.82 28.57
CA TYR A 37 5.49 17.24 28.69
C TYR A 37 5.28 17.96 27.35
N LEU A 38 5.78 17.39 26.24
CA LEU A 38 5.57 17.95 24.91
C LEU A 38 4.09 17.98 24.53
N GLU A 39 3.39 16.86 24.68
CA GLU A 39 1.97 16.73 24.37
C GLU A 39 1.12 17.78 25.10
N ARG A 40 1.34 17.96 26.40
CA ARG A 40 0.67 19.00 27.20
C ARG A 40 1.02 20.40 26.72
N THR A 41 2.29 20.66 26.44
CA THR A 41 2.76 22.00 26.02
C THR A 41 2.16 22.43 24.69
N VAL A 42 1.96 21.50 23.75
CA VAL A 42 1.43 21.83 22.41
C VAL A 42 -0.07 21.56 22.23
N GLY A 43 -0.75 21.08 23.28
CA GLY A 43 -2.15 20.67 23.21
C GLY A 43 -2.37 19.56 22.17
N ALA A 44 -1.43 18.61 22.09
CA ALA A 44 -1.50 17.48 21.17
C ALA A 44 -2.05 16.25 21.90
N ASN A 45 -3.07 15.62 21.34
CA ASN A 45 -3.67 14.42 21.95
C ASN A 45 -2.85 13.15 21.72
N ARG A 46 -1.86 13.16 20.80
CA ARG A 46 -0.98 12.01 20.48
C ARG A 46 0.38 12.45 19.93
N SER A 47 1.43 11.78 20.40
CA SER A 47 2.78 11.74 19.83
C SER A 47 2.80 10.94 18.51
N SER A 48 2.47 11.59 17.41
CA SER A 48 2.57 11.00 16.08
C SER A 48 3.52 11.81 15.20
N SER A 49 4.28 11.12 14.35
CA SER A 49 5.12 11.75 13.32
C SER A 49 4.33 12.56 12.28
N THR A 50 3.00 12.42 12.26
CA THR A 50 2.08 13.22 11.43
C THR A 50 1.51 14.43 12.16
N ASN A 51 1.73 14.56 13.48
CA ASN A 51 1.29 15.70 14.25
C ASN A 51 2.31 16.85 14.11
N ALA A 52 1.96 17.84 13.29
CA ALA A 52 2.81 18.98 13.00
C ALA A 52 3.23 19.75 14.26
N ARG A 53 2.32 19.92 15.24
CA ARG A 53 2.63 20.64 16.48
C ARG A 53 3.65 19.89 17.34
N PHE A 54 3.46 18.58 17.48
CA PHE A 54 4.41 17.72 18.19
C PHE A 54 5.79 17.75 17.50
N THR A 55 5.81 17.63 16.18
CA THR A 55 7.04 17.65 15.38
C THR A 55 7.79 18.98 15.54
N SER A 56 7.10 20.13 15.44
CA SER A 56 7.73 21.44 15.66
C SER A 56 8.23 21.63 17.09
N ALA A 57 7.54 21.09 18.09
CA ALA A 57 8.04 21.08 19.46
C ALA A 57 9.30 20.23 19.62
N THR A 58 9.36 19.05 19.01
CA THR A 58 10.55 18.20 18.97
C THR A 58 11.73 18.93 18.30
N GLU A 59 11.50 19.61 17.17
CA GLU A 59 12.53 20.44 16.52
C GLU A 59 13.05 21.54 17.46
N ALA A 60 12.13 22.24 18.15
CA ALA A 60 12.49 23.33 19.04
C ALA A 60 13.31 22.87 20.25
N ILE A 61 12.96 21.75 20.90
CA ILE A 61 13.75 21.26 22.05
C ILE A 61 15.12 20.71 21.66
N GLY A 62 15.23 20.15 20.44
CA GLY A 62 16.48 19.63 19.88
C GLY A 62 17.35 20.69 19.20
N ALA A 63 16.94 21.97 19.23
CA ALA A 63 17.61 23.05 18.53
C ALA A 63 17.76 22.82 17.01
N LEU A 64 16.79 22.16 16.38
CA LEU A 64 16.75 21.93 14.93
C LEU A 64 16.09 23.12 14.21
N PRO A 65 16.45 23.38 12.94
CA PRO A 65 15.77 24.37 12.12
C PRO A 65 14.27 24.05 11.99
N PRO A 66 13.37 25.05 11.98
CA PRO A 66 11.95 24.82 11.75
C PRO A 66 11.67 24.07 10.44
N GLY A 67 10.84 23.04 10.52
CA GLY A 67 10.48 22.17 9.40
C GLY A 67 11.59 21.23 8.94
N TYR A 68 12.61 20.98 9.78
CA TYR A 68 13.67 20.00 9.53
C TYR A 68 13.10 18.63 9.17
N PHE A 69 12.21 18.07 9.99
CA PHE A 69 11.69 16.71 9.75
C PHE A 69 10.80 16.66 8.52
N ALA A 70 10.04 17.73 8.22
CA ALA A 70 9.24 17.81 7.01
C ALA A 70 10.11 17.81 5.75
N LYS A 71 11.22 18.56 5.77
CA LYS A 71 12.21 18.60 4.67
C LYS A 71 12.92 17.26 4.49
N GLU A 72 13.33 16.62 5.58
CA GLU A 72 13.93 15.28 5.54
C GLU A 72 12.94 14.25 4.99
N ARG A 73 11.73 14.18 5.54
CA ARG A 73 10.66 13.29 5.08
C ARG A 73 10.36 13.45 3.58
N ALA A 74 10.39 14.68 3.06
CA ALA A 74 10.16 14.93 1.64
C ALA A 74 11.19 14.25 0.71
N ARG A 75 12.42 14.00 1.18
CA ARG A 75 13.49 13.31 0.41
C ARG A 75 13.20 11.82 0.20
N PHE A 76 12.32 11.25 1.03
CA PHE A 76 11.91 9.84 1.04
C PHE A 76 10.50 9.62 0.49
N ARG A 77 9.97 10.57 -0.28
CA ARG A 77 8.69 10.38 -0.99
C ARG A 77 8.79 9.29 -2.05
N LEU A 78 7.81 8.39 -2.04
CA LEU A 78 7.71 7.29 -2.99
C LEU A 78 7.25 7.76 -4.37
N TYR A 79 7.70 7.04 -5.39
CA TYR A 79 7.15 7.15 -6.73
C TYR A 79 5.76 6.53 -6.74
N ARG A 80 4.77 7.26 -7.26
CA ARG A 80 3.38 6.79 -7.26
C ARG A 80 2.63 7.23 -8.50
N ARG A 81 1.55 6.52 -8.80
CA ARG A 81 0.50 7.01 -9.69
C ARG A 81 -0.55 7.76 -8.87
N CYS A 82 -0.92 8.94 -9.32
CA CYS A 82 -2.08 9.66 -8.82
C CYS A 82 -2.56 10.68 -9.85
N HIS A 83 -3.75 11.22 -9.64
CA HIS A 83 -4.33 12.23 -10.52
C HIS A 83 -3.47 13.51 -10.64
N HIS A 84 -2.77 13.94 -9.58
CA HIS A 84 -1.89 15.12 -9.61
C HIS A 84 -0.72 14.98 -10.58
N VAL A 85 -0.26 13.76 -10.85
CA VAL A 85 0.84 13.46 -11.79
C VAL A 85 0.33 12.80 -13.07
N ARG A 86 -0.95 13.03 -13.42
CA ARG A 86 -1.63 12.46 -14.59
C ARG A 86 -1.46 10.94 -14.71
N TRP A 87 -1.47 10.24 -13.57
CA TRP A 87 -1.33 8.78 -13.48
C TRP A 87 0.01 8.21 -13.97
N MET A 88 1.01 9.07 -14.18
CA MET A 88 2.39 8.64 -14.44
C MET A 88 3.07 8.24 -13.12
N LEU A 89 3.96 7.24 -13.16
CA LEU A 89 4.72 6.81 -11.99
C LEU A 89 5.83 7.83 -11.67
N ARG A 90 5.55 8.78 -10.77
CA ARG A 90 6.46 9.89 -10.43
C ARG A 90 6.31 10.29 -8.96
N ARG A 91 7.28 11.03 -8.42
CA ARG A 91 7.11 11.67 -7.10
C ARG A 91 6.08 12.79 -7.22
N CYS A 92 5.10 12.79 -6.33
CA CYS A 92 4.06 13.80 -6.29
C CYS A 92 4.35 14.81 -5.17
N ALA A 93 4.28 16.10 -5.49
CA ALA A 93 4.49 17.16 -4.50
C ALA A 93 3.33 17.24 -3.49
N THR A 94 2.11 16.90 -3.92
CA THR A 94 0.89 16.99 -3.13
C THR A 94 0.60 15.72 -2.32
N CYS A 95 0.88 14.55 -2.89
CA CYS A 95 0.67 13.28 -2.20
C CYS A 95 1.91 12.99 -1.35
N GLU A 96 1.85 13.30 -0.05
CA GLU A 96 2.92 13.06 0.93
C GLU A 96 3.10 11.57 1.30
N VAL A 97 3.18 10.73 0.27
CA VAL A 97 3.41 9.29 0.40
C VAL A 97 4.89 9.06 0.64
N VAL A 98 5.21 8.67 1.85
CA VAL A 98 6.51 8.09 2.20
C VAL A 98 6.29 6.67 2.68
N ASP A 99 7.36 5.90 2.68
CA ASP A 99 7.35 4.55 3.23
C ASP A 99 7.16 4.55 4.76
N ARG A 100 6.84 3.40 5.33
CA ARG A 100 6.87 3.21 6.78
C ARG A 100 8.30 3.43 7.30
N ALA A 101 8.41 3.99 8.50
CA ALA A 101 9.70 4.10 9.16
C ALA A 101 10.17 2.71 9.56
N ARG A 102 11.48 2.49 9.58
CA ARG A 102 12.08 1.24 10.00
C ARG A 102 13.15 1.49 11.04
N SER A 103 13.42 0.48 11.86
CA SER A 103 14.53 0.49 12.81
C SER A 103 15.85 0.83 12.10
N ALA A 104 16.61 1.76 12.67
CA ALA A 104 17.98 2.03 12.26
C ALA A 104 18.90 0.94 12.83
N CYS A 105 20.01 0.67 12.14
CA CYS A 105 21.08 -0.17 12.69
C CYS A 105 21.61 0.43 13.99
N LEU A 106 21.71 -0.38 15.05
CA LEU A 106 22.14 0.06 16.37
C LEU A 106 23.55 0.67 16.36
N VAL A 107 24.43 0.24 15.47
CA VAL A 107 25.77 0.84 15.33
C VAL A 107 25.68 2.24 14.69
N CYS A 108 24.72 2.50 13.80
CA CYS A 108 24.50 3.84 13.24
C CYS A 108 23.88 4.80 14.27
N SER A 109 23.13 4.28 15.24
CA SER A 109 22.40 5.07 16.23
C SER A 109 23.06 5.07 17.62
N ASP A 110 24.34 4.70 17.69
CA ASP A 110 25.14 4.65 18.93
C ASP A 110 24.46 3.80 20.04
N GLY A 111 23.91 2.65 19.65
CA GLY A 111 23.22 1.72 20.54
C GLY A 111 21.78 2.08 20.88
N ASN A 112 21.25 3.20 20.38
CA ASN A 112 19.90 3.66 20.70
C ASN A 112 18.89 3.16 19.66
N PRO A 113 17.85 2.41 20.04
CA PRO A 113 16.75 2.10 19.14
C PRO A 113 16.09 3.37 18.62
N THR A 114 16.03 3.52 17.31
CA THR A 114 15.40 4.66 16.63
C THR A 114 14.86 4.21 15.29
N GLU A 115 13.95 5.01 14.73
CA GLU A 115 13.34 4.74 13.43
C GLU A 115 13.75 5.79 12.41
N VAL A 116 13.96 5.36 11.17
CA VAL A 116 14.36 6.20 10.05
C VAL A 116 13.49 5.91 8.82
N PHE A 117 13.16 6.95 8.06
CA PHE A 117 12.76 6.84 6.67
C PHE A 117 14.01 6.66 5.81
N SER A 118 14.05 5.60 5.02
CA SER A 118 15.18 5.37 4.12
C SER A 118 14.76 4.63 2.87
N ARG A 119 15.57 4.77 1.81
CA ARG A 119 15.28 4.16 0.49
C ARG A 119 15.56 2.67 0.44
N GLY A 120 16.37 2.21 1.38
CA GLY A 120 16.87 0.84 1.44
C GLY A 120 15.84 -0.15 2.00
N GLY A 121 16.31 -1.32 2.43
CA GLY A 121 15.54 -2.32 3.15
C GLY A 121 16.12 -2.57 4.54
N GLY A 122 16.11 -3.83 4.98
CA GLY A 122 16.45 -4.24 6.34
C GLY A 122 17.94 -4.41 6.63
N PHE A 123 18.81 -4.06 5.69
CA PHE A 123 20.24 -4.33 5.78
C PHE A 123 21.09 -3.06 5.75
N CYS A 124 21.93 -2.88 6.77
CA CYS A 124 22.89 -1.79 6.83
C CYS A 124 24.17 -2.17 6.10
N ILE A 125 24.38 -1.61 4.91
CA ILE A 125 25.61 -1.81 4.12
C ILE A 125 26.87 -1.42 4.90
N ARG A 126 26.84 -0.30 5.64
CA ARG A 126 28.01 0.23 6.35
C ARG A 126 28.52 -0.72 7.43
N HIS A 127 27.61 -1.30 8.21
CA HIS A 127 27.96 -2.15 9.35
C HIS A 127 27.78 -3.63 9.08
N ARG A 128 27.26 -4.00 7.90
CA ARG A 128 26.94 -5.38 7.49
C ARG A 128 25.95 -6.07 8.42
N ARG A 129 24.97 -5.31 8.91
CA ARG A 129 24.01 -5.77 9.91
C ARG A 129 22.61 -5.83 9.34
N TRP A 130 21.90 -6.91 9.63
CA TRP A 130 20.45 -6.95 9.51
C TRP A 130 19.85 -6.19 10.68
N HIS A 131 18.82 -5.37 10.46
CA HIS A 131 18.23 -4.51 11.50
C HIS A 131 16.70 -4.33 11.34
N PHE A 132 15.99 -5.37 10.91
CA PHE A 132 14.56 -5.32 10.57
C PHE A 132 13.74 -6.28 11.42
N LEU A 133 12.45 -5.96 11.64
CA LEU A 133 11.53 -6.71 12.51
C LEU A 133 12.03 -6.91 13.96
N GLY A 134 12.74 -5.92 14.49
CA GLY A 134 13.26 -5.97 15.87
C GLY A 134 14.54 -6.79 16.04
N GLU A 135 15.05 -7.39 14.96
CA GLU A 135 16.37 -8.02 14.95
C GLU A 135 17.45 -6.95 14.74
N ASP A 136 18.64 -7.16 15.31
CA ASP A 136 19.87 -6.41 14.96
C ASP A 136 21.09 -7.35 15.04
N GLU A 137 21.46 -7.99 13.91
CA GLU A 137 22.50 -9.03 13.86
C GLU A 137 23.59 -8.73 12.81
N LEU A 138 24.84 -9.05 13.13
CA LEU A 138 25.94 -9.02 12.16
C LEU A 138 25.83 -10.25 11.25
N LEU A 139 25.80 -10.03 9.93
CA LEU A 139 25.75 -11.13 8.97
C LEU A 139 27.15 -11.60 8.56
N SER A 140 27.42 -12.89 8.70
CA SER A 140 28.70 -13.51 8.29
C SER A 140 28.93 -13.48 6.78
N THR A 141 27.86 -13.57 5.98
CA THR A 141 27.90 -13.62 4.50
C THR A 141 27.01 -12.55 3.87
N PRO A 142 27.40 -11.26 3.92
CA PRO A 142 26.52 -10.14 3.59
C PRO A 142 26.34 -9.86 2.09
N SER A 143 27.04 -10.57 1.19
CA SER A 143 27.13 -10.17 -0.23
C SER A 143 25.77 -10.15 -0.94
N ALA A 144 24.90 -11.12 -0.65
CA ALA A 144 23.55 -11.16 -1.20
C ALA A 144 22.68 -10.01 -0.67
N CYS A 145 22.67 -9.80 0.66
CA CYS A 145 21.95 -8.70 1.29
C CYS A 145 22.46 -7.33 0.83
N HIS A 146 23.76 -7.18 0.57
CA HIS A 146 24.35 -5.97 0.05
C HIS A 146 23.83 -5.63 -1.35
N ARG A 147 23.81 -6.61 -2.27
CA ARG A 147 23.23 -6.40 -3.61
C ARG A 147 21.75 -6.10 -3.55
N ALA A 148 21.00 -6.82 -2.71
CA ALA A 148 19.59 -6.56 -2.47
C ALA A 148 19.35 -5.12 -1.97
N GLU A 149 20.16 -4.65 -1.02
CA GLU A 149 20.08 -3.29 -0.51
C GLU A 149 20.38 -2.22 -1.59
N GLN A 150 21.30 -2.50 -2.51
CA GLN A 150 21.56 -1.64 -3.67
C GLN A 150 20.38 -1.63 -4.66
N SER A 151 19.79 -2.79 -4.93
CA SER A 151 18.61 -2.93 -5.81
C SER A 151 17.40 -2.19 -5.24
N ILE A 152 17.13 -2.35 -3.94
CA ILE A 152 15.98 -1.74 -3.28
C ILE A 152 16.12 -0.22 -3.20
N SER A 153 17.29 0.28 -2.77
CA SER A 153 17.56 1.72 -2.68
C SER A 153 17.75 2.41 -4.03
N GLY A 154 18.03 1.63 -5.08
CA GLY A 154 18.25 2.09 -6.44
C GLY A 154 17.04 1.94 -7.35
N VAL A 155 17.00 0.83 -8.11
CA VAL A 155 16.04 0.63 -9.20
C VAL A 155 14.61 0.46 -8.69
N LEU A 156 14.42 -0.29 -7.61
CA LEU A 156 13.10 -0.55 -7.03
C LEU A 156 12.51 0.71 -6.38
N TRP A 157 13.33 1.51 -5.68
CA TRP A 157 12.90 2.81 -5.16
C TRP A 157 12.34 3.73 -6.25
N ARG A 158 13.00 3.80 -7.41
CA ARG A 158 12.52 4.59 -8.58
C ARG A 158 11.21 4.04 -9.16
N ARG A 159 10.90 2.76 -8.91
CA ARG A 159 9.62 2.14 -9.25
C ARG A 159 8.58 2.28 -8.15
N GLY A 160 8.92 2.90 -7.01
CA GLY A 160 8.02 3.07 -5.87
C GLY A 160 7.84 1.79 -5.04
N VAL A 161 8.80 0.87 -5.12
CA VAL A 161 8.80 -0.42 -4.42
C VAL A 161 9.71 -0.31 -3.20
N THR A 162 9.23 -0.78 -2.06
CA THR A 162 9.97 -0.90 -0.79
C THR A 162 9.60 -2.19 -0.07
N MET A 163 10.25 -2.48 1.05
CA MET A 163 9.92 -3.68 1.84
C MET A 163 8.52 -3.65 2.47
N HIS A 164 7.86 -2.50 2.54
CA HIS A 164 6.51 -2.38 3.07
C HIS A 164 5.45 -2.23 1.97
N THR A 165 5.85 -2.46 0.72
CA THR A 165 4.91 -2.50 -0.40
C THR A 165 4.49 -3.93 -0.69
N GLY A 166 3.23 -4.12 -1.11
CA GLY A 166 2.69 -5.45 -1.37
C GLY A 166 3.41 -6.22 -2.49
N GLU A 167 4.23 -5.57 -3.33
CA GLU A 167 5.10 -6.29 -4.27
C GLU A 167 6.20 -7.06 -3.54
N TYR A 168 6.78 -6.49 -2.48
CA TYR A 168 7.79 -7.17 -1.67
C TYR A 168 7.17 -8.35 -0.95
N ASP A 169 6.01 -8.14 -0.33
CA ASP A 169 5.31 -9.22 0.34
C ASP A 169 4.96 -10.35 -0.67
N LEU A 170 4.43 -10.01 -1.85
CA LEU A 170 4.17 -11.00 -2.91
C LEU A 170 5.43 -11.78 -3.32
N ALA A 171 6.54 -11.08 -3.55
CA ALA A 171 7.80 -11.74 -3.92
C ALA A 171 8.30 -12.64 -2.79
N LEU A 172 8.22 -12.18 -1.55
CA LEU A 172 8.57 -12.96 -0.36
C LEU A 172 7.72 -14.24 -0.28
N ARG A 173 6.41 -14.15 -0.52
CA ARG A 173 5.55 -15.34 -0.56
C ARG A 173 6.00 -16.35 -1.58
N LEU A 174 6.18 -15.90 -2.83
CA LEU A 174 6.54 -16.78 -3.93
C LEU A 174 7.87 -17.49 -3.65
N ILE A 175 8.84 -16.77 -3.07
CA ILE A 175 10.11 -17.35 -2.63
C ILE A 175 9.89 -18.40 -1.54
N ILE A 176 9.15 -18.08 -0.48
CA ILE A 176 8.89 -19.01 0.63
C ILE A 176 8.17 -20.25 0.14
N ASP A 177 7.13 -20.09 -0.69
CA ASP A 177 6.35 -21.20 -1.23
C ASP A 177 7.20 -22.08 -2.15
N SER A 178 8.24 -21.54 -2.80
CA SER A 178 9.15 -22.32 -3.66
C SER A 178 10.11 -23.24 -2.89
N TRP A 179 10.19 -23.14 -1.56
CA TRP A 179 11.10 -23.97 -0.77
C TRP A 179 10.46 -25.34 -0.45
N GLN A 180 11.15 -26.42 -0.85
CA GLN A 180 10.65 -27.82 -0.79
C GLN A 180 10.45 -28.35 0.62
N GLU A 181 11.32 -27.98 1.55
CA GLU A 181 11.20 -28.32 2.96
C GLU A 181 10.73 -27.08 3.71
N ARG A 182 9.94 -27.27 4.79
CA ARG A 182 9.71 -26.17 5.72
C ARG A 182 11.09 -25.65 6.12
N PRO A 183 11.44 -24.42 5.76
CA PRO A 183 12.75 -23.87 6.00
C PRO A 183 13.15 -24.16 7.45
N ASP A 184 14.32 -24.80 7.66
CA ASP A 184 14.98 -24.83 8.97
C ASP A 184 14.85 -23.45 9.62
N ALA A 185 14.70 -23.34 10.94
CA ALA A 185 14.32 -22.07 11.59
C ALA A 185 15.23 -20.89 11.16
N ARG A 186 16.47 -21.19 10.76
CA ARG A 186 17.42 -20.26 10.14
C ARG A 186 16.93 -19.58 8.85
N TRP A 187 16.22 -20.29 7.97
CA TRP A 187 15.72 -19.83 6.67
C TRP A 187 14.39 -19.07 6.79
N LEU A 188 13.66 -19.27 7.89
CA LEU A 188 12.53 -18.41 8.28
C LEU A 188 12.99 -17.03 8.77
N ARG A 189 14.29 -16.83 9.04
CA ARG A 189 14.80 -15.49 9.33
C ARG A 189 14.58 -14.60 8.13
N ALA A 190 14.06 -13.40 8.38
CA ALA A 190 13.78 -12.43 7.35
C ALA A 190 15.05 -12.04 6.56
N SER A 191 16.24 -12.14 7.18
CA SER A 191 17.52 -11.91 6.52
C SER A 191 17.84 -12.92 5.41
N CYS A 192 17.37 -14.17 5.49
CA CYS A 192 17.63 -15.21 4.50
C CYS A 192 16.76 -15.10 3.25
N SER A 193 15.51 -14.70 3.41
CA SER A 193 14.56 -14.53 2.29
C SER A 193 14.66 -13.15 1.63
N TYR A 194 15.30 -12.17 2.28
CA TYR A 194 15.42 -10.80 1.79
C TYR A 194 16.05 -10.72 0.39
N ALA A 195 17.22 -11.31 0.19
CA ALA A 195 17.92 -11.16 -1.08
C ALA A 195 17.20 -11.86 -2.25
N PRO A 196 16.76 -13.13 -2.14
CA PRO A 196 15.97 -13.76 -3.19
C PRO A 196 14.67 -13.00 -3.51
N ALA A 197 13.98 -12.47 -2.50
CA ALA A 197 12.76 -11.69 -2.69
C ALA A 197 13.03 -10.38 -3.45
N VAL A 198 14.11 -9.68 -3.12
CA VAL A 198 14.52 -8.45 -3.82
C VAL A 198 14.96 -8.74 -5.26
N ASP A 199 15.69 -9.83 -5.50
CA ASP A 199 16.11 -10.20 -6.85
C ASP A 199 14.89 -10.55 -7.72
N LEU A 200 13.93 -11.30 -7.18
CA LEU A 200 12.66 -11.58 -7.85
C LEU A 200 11.86 -10.29 -8.13
N LEU A 201 11.81 -9.37 -7.17
CA LEU A 201 11.17 -8.06 -7.31
C LEU A 201 11.73 -7.25 -8.48
N VAL A 202 13.05 -7.23 -8.68
CA VAL A 202 13.68 -6.50 -9.79
C VAL A 202 13.11 -6.96 -11.13
N THR A 203 12.87 -8.26 -11.26
CA THR A 203 12.30 -8.88 -12.45
C THR A 203 10.78 -8.66 -12.54
N LEU A 204 10.02 -8.96 -11.49
CA LEU A 204 8.55 -8.87 -11.49
C LEU A 204 8.03 -7.44 -11.66
N THR A 205 8.83 -6.44 -11.29
CA THR A 205 8.48 -5.02 -11.43
C THR A 205 9.06 -4.38 -12.71
N HIS A 206 9.72 -5.16 -13.56
CA HIS A 206 10.17 -4.69 -14.87
C HIS A 206 8.96 -4.59 -15.82
N PRO A 207 8.64 -3.41 -16.38
CA PRO A 207 7.40 -3.18 -17.13
C PRO A 207 7.13 -4.21 -18.25
N ASP A 208 8.16 -4.58 -19.01
CA ASP A 208 8.00 -5.55 -20.11
C ASP A 208 7.83 -6.99 -19.62
N VAL A 209 8.45 -7.35 -18.48
CA VAL A 209 8.27 -8.68 -17.87
C VAL A 209 6.85 -8.78 -17.32
N THR A 210 6.43 -7.79 -16.53
CA THR A 210 5.08 -7.74 -15.96
C THR A 210 4.01 -7.75 -17.06
N LEU A 211 4.21 -6.96 -18.12
CA LEU A 211 3.29 -6.94 -19.25
C LEU A 211 3.21 -8.27 -19.98
N SER A 212 4.35 -8.94 -20.19
CA SER A 212 4.39 -10.25 -20.83
C SER A 212 3.72 -11.32 -19.97
N LEU A 213 3.97 -11.29 -18.66
CA LEU A 213 3.42 -12.24 -17.70
C LEU A 213 1.90 -12.16 -17.57
N PHE A 214 1.32 -10.96 -17.68
CA PHE A 214 -0.13 -10.74 -17.53
C PHE A 214 -0.80 -10.27 -18.83
N ALA A 215 -0.18 -10.57 -19.99
CA ALA A 215 -0.77 -10.27 -21.28
C ALA A 215 -2.05 -11.11 -21.48
N LEU A 216 -3.19 -10.46 -21.67
CA LEU A 216 -4.50 -11.15 -21.79
C LEU A 216 -4.59 -12.15 -22.96
N ALA A 217 -3.67 -12.07 -23.92
CA ALA A 217 -3.58 -12.99 -25.05
C ALA A 217 -3.01 -14.36 -24.66
N GLU A 218 -2.24 -14.43 -23.57
CA GLU A 218 -1.68 -15.68 -23.07
C GLU A 218 -2.73 -16.45 -22.25
N SER A 219 -2.63 -17.78 -22.27
CA SER A 219 -3.47 -18.65 -21.45
C SER A 219 -3.08 -18.58 -19.98
N ASP A 220 -4.04 -18.78 -19.08
CA ASP A 220 -3.79 -18.75 -17.63
C ASP A 220 -2.72 -19.76 -17.22
N SER A 221 -2.76 -20.98 -17.78
CA SER A 221 -1.73 -22.01 -17.55
C SER A 221 -0.34 -21.52 -17.94
N GLN A 222 -0.18 -20.89 -19.10
CA GLN A 222 1.12 -20.39 -19.54
C GLN A 222 1.62 -19.22 -18.68
N GLN A 223 0.71 -18.37 -18.18
CA GLN A 223 1.06 -17.30 -17.25
C GLN A 223 1.51 -17.86 -15.88
N VAL A 224 0.84 -18.90 -15.40
CA VAL A 224 1.22 -19.61 -14.17
C VAL A 224 2.59 -20.26 -14.34
N GLU A 225 2.82 -21.00 -15.42
CA GLU A 225 4.12 -21.59 -15.74
C GLU A 225 5.23 -20.53 -15.86
N GLY A 226 4.93 -19.39 -16.50
CA GLY A 226 5.86 -18.27 -16.59
C GLY A 226 6.22 -17.69 -15.21
N LEU A 227 5.25 -17.53 -14.32
CA LEU A 227 5.49 -17.04 -12.96
C LEU A 227 6.31 -18.04 -12.15
N ILE A 228 5.95 -19.32 -12.17
CA ILE A 228 6.70 -20.40 -11.51
C ILE A 228 8.15 -20.44 -12.02
N GLY A 229 8.34 -20.38 -13.34
CA GLY A 229 9.66 -20.38 -13.95
C GLY A 229 10.54 -19.21 -13.51
N LEU A 230 9.96 -18.01 -13.39
CA LEU A 230 10.68 -16.84 -12.86
C LEU A 230 11.07 -17.02 -11.39
N VAL A 231 10.16 -17.54 -10.56
CA VAL A 231 10.39 -17.75 -9.13
C VAL A 231 11.48 -18.79 -8.90
N VAL A 232 11.38 -19.94 -9.55
CA VAL A 232 12.37 -21.03 -9.44
C VAL A 232 13.73 -20.58 -9.99
N GLY A 233 13.74 -19.94 -11.17
CA GLY A 233 14.98 -19.53 -11.83
C GLY A 233 15.75 -18.44 -11.08
N ILE A 234 15.06 -17.51 -10.40
CA ILE A 234 15.71 -16.41 -9.66
C ILE A 234 15.93 -16.79 -8.19
N GLY A 235 14.94 -17.41 -7.56
CA GLY A 235 14.93 -17.70 -6.13
C GLY A 235 15.77 -18.89 -5.71
N GLY A 236 16.22 -19.73 -6.66
CA GLY A 236 16.95 -20.96 -6.38
C GLY A 236 16.11 -22.01 -5.64
N GLY A 237 14.79 -21.85 -5.63
CA GLY A 237 13.84 -22.79 -5.06
C GLY A 237 13.46 -23.91 -6.03
N SER A 238 12.31 -24.52 -5.82
CA SER A 238 11.77 -25.56 -6.70
C SER A 238 10.27 -25.36 -6.89
N ARG A 239 9.70 -26.11 -7.84
CA ARG A 239 8.26 -26.17 -8.02
C ARG A 239 7.64 -26.98 -6.89
N THR A 240 6.67 -26.39 -6.20
CA THR A 240 5.92 -26.99 -5.07
C THR A 240 4.42 -26.79 -5.29
N ALA A 241 3.58 -27.55 -4.58
CA ALA A 241 2.13 -27.39 -4.66
C ALA A 241 1.66 -26.01 -4.12
N GLU A 242 2.34 -25.51 -3.09
CA GLU A 242 2.13 -24.19 -2.52
C GLU A 242 2.44 -23.09 -3.54
N LEU A 243 3.58 -23.20 -4.24
CA LEU A 243 3.96 -22.24 -5.26
C LEU A 243 2.97 -22.25 -6.44
N GLU A 244 2.53 -23.43 -6.88
CA GLU A 244 1.52 -23.56 -7.92
C GLU A 244 0.19 -22.88 -7.52
N SER A 245 -0.28 -23.14 -6.30
CA SER A 245 -1.51 -22.55 -5.77
C SER A 245 -1.43 -21.03 -5.67
N THR A 246 -0.32 -20.51 -5.14
CA THR A 246 -0.07 -19.08 -5.04
C THR A 246 0.06 -18.45 -6.42
N ALA A 247 0.81 -19.06 -7.35
CA ALA A 247 0.98 -18.55 -8.70
C ALA A 247 -0.36 -18.48 -9.46
N ALA A 248 -1.20 -19.52 -9.36
CA ALA A 248 -2.54 -19.53 -9.94
C ALA A 248 -3.41 -18.39 -9.40
N THR A 249 -3.38 -18.16 -8.08
CA THR A 249 -4.12 -17.07 -7.44
C THR A 249 -3.64 -15.70 -7.92
N VAL A 250 -2.33 -15.50 -7.96
CA VAL A 250 -1.70 -14.25 -8.43
C VAL A 250 -2.10 -13.95 -9.86
N VAL A 251 -1.97 -14.95 -10.76
CA VAL A 251 -2.36 -14.82 -12.17
C VAL A 251 -3.84 -14.48 -12.31
N ALA A 252 -4.74 -15.19 -11.63
CA ALA A 252 -6.17 -14.94 -11.70
C ALA A 252 -6.53 -13.51 -11.26
N VAL A 253 -5.98 -13.05 -10.14
CA VAL A 253 -6.19 -11.68 -9.61
C VAL A 253 -5.66 -10.61 -10.58
N HIS A 254 -4.43 -10.78 -11.08
CA HIS A 254 -3.83 -9.81 -11.99
C HIS A 254 -4.54 -9.79 -13.35
N ARG A 255 -4.97 -10.93 -13.86
CA ARG A 255 -5.74 -11.01 -15.09
C ARG A 255 -7.10 -10.33 -14.95
N ALA A 256 -7.83 -10.58 -13.85
CA ALA A 256 -9.10 -9.91 -13.55
C ALA A 256 -8.96 -8.38 -13.47
N ALA A 257 -7.89 -7.90 -12.84
CA ALA A 257 -7.58 -6.48 -12.77
C ALA A 257 -7.24 -5.89 -14.15
N MET A 258 -6.49 -6.60 -15.00
CA MET A 258 -6.21 -6.16 -16.37
C MET A 258 -7.47 -6.07 -17.23
N TYR A 259 -8.38 -7.06 -17.13
CA TYR A 259 -9.68 -6.98 -17.79
C TYR A 259 -10.49 -5.77 -17.33
N THR A 260 -10.52 -5.52 -16.03
CA THR A 260 -11.20 -4.36 -15.44
C THR A 260 -10.60 -3.05 -15.95
N ALA A 261 -9.27 -2.95 -16.02
CA ALA A 261 -8.56 -1.76 -16.48
C ALA A 261 -8.91 -1.39 -17.93
N ILE A 262 -8.88 -2.36 -18.85
CA ILE A 262 -9.12 -2.14 -20.30
C ILE A 262 -10.58 -1.79 -20.60
N ARG A 263 -11.51 -2.21 -19.75
CA ARG A 263 -12.96 -1.96 -19.89
C ARG A 263 -13.45 -0.79 -19.02
N MET A 264 -12.57 -0.11 -18.30
CA MET A 264 -13.00 0.89 -17.33
C MET A 264 -13.59 2.15 -18.02
N PRO A 265 -14.85 2.52 -17.72
CA PRO A 265 -15.48 3.71 -18.28
C PRO A 265 -14.87 5.00 -17.73
N LYS A 266 -14.97 6.08 -18.51
CA LYS A 266 -14.45 7.41 -18.12
C LYS A 266 -15.22 8.03 -16.95
N SER A 267 -16.52 7.78 -16.84
CA SER A 267 -17.42 8.30 -15.80
C SER A 267 -18.58 7.35 -15.52
N SER A 268 -19.28 7.55 -14.39
CA SER A 268 -20.56 6.89 -14.12
C SER A 268 -21.57 7.29 -15.20
N GLY A 269 -21.98 6.34 -16.04
CA GLY A 269 -22.89 6.56 -17.18
C GLY A 269 -22.21 6.62 -18.56
N ALA A 270 -20.88 6.60 -18.64
CA ALA A 270 -20.19 6.49 -19.93
C ALA A 270 -20.32 5.06 -20.48
N THR A 271 -21.01 4.89 -21.60
CA THR A 271 -21.19 3.60 -22.29
C THR A 271 -20.13 3.35 -23.36
N VAL A 272 -19.59 4.42 -23.97
CA VAL A 272 -18.62 4.34 -25.08
C VAL A 272 -17.24 4.89 -24.70
N SER A 273 -17.18 5.90 -23.83
CA SER A 273 -15.91 6.56 -23.47
C SER A 273 -15.15 5.80 -22.38
N LYS A 274 -13.95 5.33 -22.72
CA LYS A 274 -13.04 4.64 -21.79
C LYS A 274 -12.13 5.63 -21.04
N THR A 275 -11.71 5.24 -19.84
CA THR A 275 -10.66 5.97 -19.10
C THR A 275 -9.29 5.76 -19.75
N PRO A 276 -8.33 6.71 -19.64
CA PRO A 276 -6.94 6.46 -20.00
C PRO A 276 -6.40 5.21 -19.28
N PHE A 277 -5.67 4.36 -20.01
CA PHE A 277 -5.24 3.06 -19.51
C PHE A 277 -4.46 3.16 -18.19
N GLU A 278 -3.57 4.15 -18.05
CA GLU A 278 -2.75 4.35 -16.85
C GLU A 278 -3.57 4.64 -15.60
N LYS A 279 -4.72 5.32 -15.77
CA LYS A 279 -5.71 5.52 -14.71
C LYS A 279 -6.47 4.23 -14.44
N GLY A 280 -6.92 3.56 -15.50
CA GLY A 280 -7.69 2.30 -15.41
C GLY A 280 -6.93 1.21 -14.68
N VAL A 281 -5.66 1.01 -15.06
CA VAL A 281 -4.78 0.00 -14.45
C VAL A 281 -4.44 0.36 -13.01
N ALA A 282 -4.18 1.63 -12.68
CA ALA A 282 -3.91 2.04 -11.30
C ALA A 282 -5.11 1.82 -10.37
N GLU A 283 -6.33 2.06 -10.87
CA GLU A 283 -7.55 1.86 -10.11
C GLU A 283 -7.88 0.36 -9.96
N ALA A 284 -7.79 -0.41 -11.05
CA ALA A 284 -8.06 -1.84 -11.01
C ALA A 284 -7.03 -2.59 -10.17
N SER A 285 -5.74 -2.25 -10.30
CA SER A 285 -4.67 -2.84 -9.49
C SER A 285 -4.89 -2.62 -8.00
N TYR A 286 -5.37 -1.43 -7.62
CA TYR A 286 -5.68 -1.11 -6.23
C TYR A 286 -6.87 -1.92 -5.69
N ARG A 287 -7.97 -2.02 -6.46
CA ARG A 287 -9.18 -2.72 -6.04
C ARG A 287 -8.97 -4.22 -5.86
N GLU A 288 -8.28 -4.85 -6.81
CA GLU A 288 -8.08 -6.29 -6.82
C GLU A 288 -6.82 -6.72 -6.07
N LYS A 289 -6.04 -5.78 -5.51
CA LYS A 289 -4.71 -6.04 -4.93
C LYS A 289 -3.72 -6.67 -5.95
N ALA A 290 -3.87 -6.34 -7.24
CA ALA A 290 -2.97 -6.78 -8.31
C ALA A 290 -1.72 -5.88 -8.39
N VAL A 291 -0.86 -6.00 -7.36
CA VAL A 291 0.26 -5.10 -7.07
C VAL A 291 1.23 -4.90 -8.24
N LEU A 292 1.50 -5.94 -9.04
CA LEU A 292 2.48 -5.85 -10.13
C LEU A 292 1.98 -4.95 -11.28
N LEU A 293 0.68 -4.85 -11.52
CA LEU A 293 0.12 -4.12 -12.67
C LEU A 293 0.39 -2.60 -12.63
N ARG A 294 0.72 -2.04 -11.46
CA ARG A 294 1.09 -0.63 -11.34
C ARG A 294 2.34 -0.26 -12.16
N HIS A 295 3.15 -1.26 -12.52
CA HIS A 295 4.36 -1.10 -13.32
C HIS A 295 4.09 -1.10 -14.82
N ILE A 296 2.88 -1.47 -15.26
CA ILE A 296 2.50 -1.52 -16.67
C ILE A 296 2.00 -0.15 -17.13
N THR A 297 2.54 0.36 -18.23
CA THR A 297 2.14 1.65 -18.84
C THR A 297 1.28 1.51 -20.09
N ARG A 298 1.10 0.29 -20.61
CA ARG A 298 0.33 0.01 -21.83
C ARG A 298 -0.41 -1.32 -21.73
N SER A 299 -1.54 -1.45 -22.43
CA SER A 299 -2.37 -2.67 -22.44
C SER A 299 -1.77 -3.84 -23.24
N GLY A 300 -0.74 -3.59 -24.06
CA GLY A 300 -0.18 -4.56 -25.00
C GLY A 300 -0.93 -4.61 -26.34
N ARG A 301 -0.24 -5.00 -27.43
CA ARG A 301 -0.72 -4.90 -28.83
C ARG A 301 -2.00 -5.70 -29.16
N ARG A 302 -2.45 -6.62 -28.31
CA ARG A 302 -3.61 -7.50 -28.57
C ARG A 302 -4.85 -7.22 -27.71
N ALA A 303 -4.78 -6.28 -26.77
CA ALA A 303 -5.94 -5.86 -25.97
C ALA A 303 -6.97 -5.07 -26.81
N ASP A 304 -6.57 -4.53 -27.96
CA ASP A 304 -7.43 -3.78 -28.88
C ASP A 304 -8.48 -4.64 -29.59
N ILE A 305 -8.37 -5.98 -29.51
CA ILE A 305 -9.27 -6.94 -30.17
C ILE A 305 -10.52 -7.26 -29.32
N LEU A 306 -10.55 -6.87 -28.04
CA LEU A 306 -11.73 -7.03 -27.18
C LEU A 306 -12.77 -5.94 -27.46
N GLU A 307 -13.52 -6.11 -28.55
CA GLU A 307 -14.68 -5.29 -28.88
C GLU A 307 -15.83 -5.45 -27.86
N ARG A 308 -16.43 -4.29 -27.58
CA ARG A 308 -17.83 -4.01 -27.21
C ARG A 308 -18.50 -4.91 -26.15
N SER A 309 -18.26 -4.57 -24.89
CA SER A 309 -19.33 -4.23 -23.95
C SER A 309 -18.72 -3.70 -22.65
N VAL A 310 -19.06 -2.46 -22.30
CA VAL A 310 -18.64 -1.83 -21.05
C VAL A 310 -19.75 -2.06 -20.03
N ARG A 311 -19.47 -2.80 -18.95
CA ARG A 311 -20.36 -2.84 -17.78
C ARG A 311 -20.28 -1.50 -17.05
N ALA A 312 -21.42 -1.01 -16.57
CA ALA A 312 -21.53 0.29 -15.91
C ALA A 312 -20.57 0.42 -14.70
N ALA A 313 -20.04 1.63 -14.50
CA ALA A 313 -19.14 1.93 -13.39
C ALA A 313 -19.88 1.89 -12.04
N PRO A 314 -19.27 1.35 -10.96
CA PRO A 314 -19.78 1.56 -9.60
C PRO A 314 -19.68 3.04 -9.18
N ALA A 315 -20.61 3.49 -8.34
CA ALA A 315 -20.89 4.91 -8.05
C ALA A 315 -19.86 5.67 -7.19
N SER A 316 -18.56 5.32 -7.19
CA SER A 316 -17.56 6.01 -6.37
C SER A 316 -16.86 7.15 -7.13
N ARG A 317 -17.29 8.40 -6.85
CA ARG A 317 -16.78 9.65 -7.46
C ARG A 317 -15.39 10.11 -6.97
N VAL A 318 -14.78 9.43 -5.99
CA VAL A 318 -13.56 9.94 -5.33
C VAL A 318 -12.50 8.84 -5.18
N VAL A 319 -11.75 8.63 -6.25
CA VAL A 319 -10.56 7.76 -6.25
C VAL A 319 -9.37 8.43 -5.53
N SER A 320 -9.24 9.76 -5.67
CA SER A 320 -8.03 10.50 -5.24
C SER A 320 -7.76 10.45 -3.73
N ARG A 321 -8.80 10.34 -2.89
CA ARG A 321 -8.68 10.24 -1.43
C ARG A 321 -8.46 8.81 -0.91
N ARG A 322 -8.68 7.77 -1.74
CA ARG A 322 -8.57 6.36 -1.32
C ARG A 322 -7.21 5.74 -1.63
N ILE A 323 -6.46 6.31 -2.55
CA ILE A 323 -5.06 5.90 -2.79
C ILE A 323 -4.18 6.55 -1.72
N VAL A 324 -4.41 6.17 -0.46
CA VAL A 324 -3.60 6.47 0.74
C VAL A 324 -2.29 5.67 0.63
N PRO A 325 -1.12 6.20 1.08
CA PRO A 325 0.10 5.40 1.22
C PRO A 325 -0.19 4.18 2.11
N GLY A 326 -0.09 2.98 1.54
CA GLY A 326 -0.54 1.74 2.18
C GLY A 326 -1.31 0.85 1.20
N TRP A 327 -0.82 0.67 -0.03
CA TRP A 327 -1.53 -0.14 -1.05
C TRP A 327 -1.55 -1.65 -0.75
N ALA A 328 -1.09 -1.99 0.46
CA ALA A 328 -1.39 -3.16 1.25
C ALA A 328 -1.26 -2.81 2.74
N ASP A 329 -2.04 -1.86 3.27
CA ASP A 329 -2.40 -2.00 4.69
C ASP A 329 -3.25 -3.28 4.74
N ASP A 330 -2.62 -4.36 5.20
CA ASP A 330 -3.17 -5.71 5.31
C ASP A 330 -3.64 -6.32 3.97
N ALA A 331 -2.73 -6.52 3.01
CA ALA A 331 -2.97 -7.49 1.92
C ALA A 331 -2.49 -8.89 2.36
N PRO A 332 -3.36 -9.73 2.96
CA PRO A 332 -3.04 -11.13 3.14
C PRO A 332 -3.05 -11.75 1.76
N TRP A 333 -1.92 -12.21 1.24
CA TRP A 333 -1.91 -12.99 0.00
C TRP A 333 -1.85 -14.50 0.28
N VAL A 334 -2.62 -15.09 1.19
CA VAL A 334 -4.10 -15.07 1.25
C VAL A 334 -4.48 -15.97 2.44
N THR A 335 -5.16 -15.47 3.47
CA THR A 335 -5.98 -16.33 4.36
C THR A 335 -7.40 -16.24 3.85
N GLN A 336 -7.89 -17.22 3.08
CA GLN A 336 -9.26 -17.74 3.12
C GLN A 336 -9.30 -19.09 2.36
N GLY A 337 -9.32 -20.19 3.11
CA GLY A 337 -10.00 -21.41 2.67
C GLY A 337 -11.53 -21.16 2.62
N PRO A 338 -12.30 -22.06 1.99
CA PRO A 338 -13.66 -21.74 1.55
C PRO A 338 -14.66 -21.87 2.69
N GLU A 339 -14.90 -20.82 3.48
CA GLU A 339 -16.07 -20.79 4.36
C GLU A 339 -16.80 -19.44 4.35
N GLN A 340 -18.03 -19.54 3.83
CA GLN A 340 -19.21 -18.73 4.16
C GLN A 340 -19.15 -17.23 3.88
N ARG A 341 -19.56 -16.91 2.65
CA ARG A 341 -20.43 -15.75 2.41
C ARG A 341 -21.62 -15.81 3.36
N SER A 342 -21.75 -14.84 4.25
CA SER A 342 -23.06 -14.46 4.78
C SER A 342 -23.14 -12.94 4.98
N ALA A 343 -24.30 -12.45 4.57
CA ALA A 343 -24.70 -11.07 4.40
C ALA A 343 -24.53 -10.22 5.67
N THR A 344 -24.13 -8.96 5.52
CA THR A 344 -25.10 -7.84 5.48
C THR A 344 -24.39 -6.49 5.33
N SER A 345 -24.76 -5.81 4.24
CA SER A 345 -24.63 -4.38 4.06
C SER A 345 -25.59 -3.66 5.03
N LYS A 346 -25.09 -2.71 5.82
CA LYS A 346 -25.88 -1.55 6.28
C LYS A 346 -25.00 -0.30 6.31
N ILE A 347 -24.87 0.33 5.13
CA ILE A 347 -24.68 1.78 5.04
C ILE A 347 -26.07 2.42 5.22
N GLY A 348 -26.08 3.54 5.95
CA GLY A 348 -27.25 4.19 6.54
C GLY A 348 -28.47 4.36 5.62
N SER A 349 -29.61 3.95 6.16
CA SER A 349 -30.92 4.44 5.80
C SER A 349 -31.34 5.44 6.87
N VAL A 350 -31.47 6.70 6.47
CA VAL A 350 -32.29 7.71 7.17
C VAL A 350 -33.75 7.25 7.10
N PRO A 351 -34.50 7.21 8.20
CA PRO A 351 -35.95 7.28 8.14
C PRO A 351 -36.38 8.68 8.58
N ARG A 352 -36.99 9.41 7.64
CA ARG A 352 -38.06 10.34 7.96
C ARG A 352 -39.27 9.51 8.39
N ASP A 353 -40.10 10.12 9.24
CA ASP A 353 -41.43 9.71 9.67
C ASP A 353 -41.52 8.83 10.93
N GLN A 354 -41.70 9.53 12.05
CA GLN A 354 -42.56 9.07 13.13
C GLN A 354 -43.68 10.11 13.30
N ILE A 355 -44.86 9.78 12.79
CA ILE A 355 -46.13 10.26 13.34
C ILE A 355 -46.92 9.00 13.69
N GLY A 356 -47.36 8.94 14.95
CA GLY A 356 -48.43 8.05 15.39
C GLY A 356 -48.27 7.58 16.82
N GLN A 357 -48.77 8.37 17.79
CA GLN A 357 -49.96 8.03 18.59
C GLN A 357 -50.06 8.94 19.84
N GLY A 358 -51.24 9.53 20.03
CA GLY A 358 -51.58 10.37 21.16
C GLY A 358 -52.90 11.11 20.93
N ASP A 359 -53.99 10.34 21.02
CA ASP A 359 -55.31 10.70 21.55
C ASP A 359 -56.26 11.71 20.87
N ALA A 360 -57.54 11.35 21.06
CA ALA A 360 -58.76 12.15 21.07
C ALA A 360 -59.63 12.24 19.79
N GLU A 361 -60.72 11.46 19.86
CA GLU A 361 -62.11 11.90 19.76
C GLU A 361 -62.75 12.26 18.40
N HIS A 362 -63.84 11.52 18.16
CA HIS A 362 -65.16 11.96 17.68
C HIS A 362 -65.43 12.27 16.19
N LEU A 363 -66.43 11.51 15.69
CA LEU A 363 -67.55 11.88 14.81
C LEU A 363 -67.17 12.32 13.38
N GLY A 364 -67.79 11.85 12.31
CA GLY A 364 -68.90 10.95 12.05
C GLY A 364 -68.98 10.80 10.51
N GLU A 365 -69.96 10.02 10.04
CA GLU A 365 -70.74 10.24 8.79
C GLU A 365 -70.00 10.69 7.51
N SER A 366 -70.16 10.15 6.31
CA SER A 366 -71.16 9.29 5.69
C SER A 366 -70.79 9.30 4.20
N GLN A 367 -71.07 8.21 3.48
CA GLN A 367 -71.52 8.23 2.06
C GLN A 367 -70.52 8.78 1.01
N GLU A 368 -70.59 8.51 -0.28
CA GLU A 368 -71.20 7.48 -1.10
C GLU A 368 -70.53 7.62 -2.47
N SER A 369 -70.34 6.46 -3.11
CA SER A 369 -70.62 6.24 -4.54
C SER A 369 -69.72 6.88 -5.62
N SER A 370 -69.49 6.01 -6.61
CA SER A 370 -69.61 6.30 -8.04
C SER A 370 -68.55 7.18 -8.69
N GLN A 371 -68.16 7.01 -9.95
CA GLN A 371 -68.38 6.03 -11.02
C GLN A 371 -67.56 6.63 -12.18
N ARG A 372 -66.95 5.78 -13.03
CA ARG A 372 -66.81 6.01 -14.50
C ARG A 372 -65.98 7.26 -14.92
N ARG A 373 -65.43 7.43 -16.12
CA ARG A 373 -65.37 6.73 -17.41
C ARG A 373 -64.28 7.44 -18.25
N VAL A 374 -63.66 6.69 -19.17
CA VAL A 374 -63.45 7.05 -20.60
C VAL A 374 -62.43 8.14 -20.98
N SER A 375 -61.30 7.63 -21.48
CA SER A 375 -60.83 7.73 -22.89
C SER A 375 -60.12 8.95 -23.44
N ARG A 376 -59.02 8.59 -24.14
CA ARG A 376 -58.44 9.15 -25.38
C ARG A 376 -57.93 10.61 -25.26
N VAL A 377 -57.03 11.14 -26.07
CA VAL A 377 -56.67 10.95 -27.48
C VAL A 377 -55.19 11.35 -27.65
N ALA A 378 -54.53 10.73 -28.64
CA ALA A 378 -53.20 11.07 -29.13
C ALA A 378 -53.15 12.41 -29.88
N GLY A 379 -51.98 13.03 -30.00
CA GLY A 379 -51.80 14.15 -30.92
C GLY A 379 -50.34 14.53 -31.13
N ALA A 380 -49.86 14.19 -32.33
CA ALA A 380 -48.70 14.68 -33.09
C ALA A 380 -47.29 14.39 -32.55
#